data_AF-F5RNC6-F1
#
_entry.id   AF-F5RNC6-F1
#
_cell.length_a   1.000
_cell.length_b   1.000
_cell.length_c   1.000
_cell.angle_alpha   90.00
_cell.angle_beta   90.00
_cell.angle_gamma   90.00
#
_symmetry.space_group_name_H-M   'P 1'
#
loop_
_entity.id
_entity.type
_entity.pdbx_description
1 polymer ?
#
loop_
_entity_poly.entity_id
_entity_poly.type
_entity_poly.pdbx_seq_one_letter_code
_entity_poly.pdbx_strand_id
1 'polypeptide(L)'
;MSKTDIAKHVKISRSTLYRELTRGSVIQMRSDLTTYLSYFPDTTQKNYEENRRASRKHCKLQKAHAFLHYLQEQFFQQHMSIDAICSRTARDRLFDPLLCTKTVYNYIAKGMLPIKNIDLPQRVRRKNTPKQAKTGKPRFG
;
A
#
# COMPACT_ATOMS: atom_id res chain seq x y z
N MET A 1 -10.14 -26.03 -27.37
CA MET A 1 -11.16 -25.05 -26.88
C MET A 1 -10.80 -23.66 -27.35
N SER A 2 -11.77 -22.83 -27.75
CA SER A 2 -11.46 -21.44 -28.09
C SER A 2 -11.16 -20.63 -26.83
N LYS A 3 -10.41 -19.53 -26.95
CA LYS A 3 -10.14 -18.61 -25.81
C LYS A 3 -11.43 -18.05 -25.22
N THR A 4 -12.46 -17.86 -26.04
CA THR A 4 -13.77 -17.40 -25.60
C THR A 4 -14.47 -18.44 -24.71
N ASP A 5 -14.35 -19.73 -25.05
CA ASP A 5 -14.96 -20.81 -24.27
C ASP A 5 -14.25 -21.01 -22.94
N ILE A 6 -12.92 -20.91 -22.93
CA ILE A 6 -12.12 -20.94 -21.70
C ILE A 6 -12.53 -19.79 -20.77
N ALA A 7 -12.67 -18.56 -21.29
CA ALA A 7 -13.08 -17.41 -20.50
C ALA A 7 -14.49 -17.58 -19.89
N LYS A 8 -15.44 -18.11 -20.67
CA LYS A 8 -16.80 -18.44 -20.19
C LYS A 8 -16.77 -19.50 -19.10
N HIS A 9 -15.98 -20.56 -19.28
CA HIS A 9 -15.86 -21.65 -18.31
C HIS A 9 -15.28 -21.18 -16.97
N VAL A 10 -14.23 -20.35 -17.01
CA VAL A 10 -13.57 -19.77 -15.82
C VAL A 10 -14.35 -18.56 -15.25
N LYS A 11 -15.45 -18.14 -15.90
CA LYS A 11 -16.30 -16.99 -15.51
C LYS A 11 -15.52 -15.67 -15.43
N ILE A 12 -14.58 -15.46 -16.34
CA ILE A 12 -13.81 -14.22 -16.47
C ILE A 12 -14.07 -13.55 -17.81
N SER A 13 -13.80 -12.25 -17.89
CA SER A 13 -13.90 -11.55 -19.17
C SER A 13 -12.83 -12.04 -20.16
N ARG A 14 -13.15 -11.99 -21.45
CA ARG A 14 -12.19 -12.35 -22.52
C ARG A 14 -10.91 -11.52 -22.40
N SER A 15 -11.00 -10.23 -22.14
CA SER A 15 -9.83 -9.35 -22.01
C SER A 15 -8.95 -9.72 -20.81
N THR A 16 -9.55 -10.17 -19.70
CA THR A 16 -8.82 -10.70 -18.54
C THR A 16 -7.99 -11.92 -18.91
N LEU A 17 -8.58 -12.90 -19.61
CA LEU A 17 -7.87 -14.09 -20.06
C LEU A 17 -6.68 -13.75 -20.97
N TYR A 18 -6.87 -12.84 -21.92
CA TYR A 18 -5.78 -12.42 -22.82
C TYR A 18 -4.65 -11.75 -22.05
N ARG A 19 -4.96 -10.84 -21.12
CA ARG A 19 -3.95 -10.17 -20.28
C ARG A 19 -3.16 -11.18 -19.43
N GLU A 20 -3.82 -12.18 -18.90
CA GLU A 20 -3.19 -13.25 -18.13
C GLU A 20 -2.23 -14.08 -18.99
N LEU A 21 -2.70 -14.55 -20.16
CA LEU A 21 -1.87 -15.28 -21.11
C LEU A 21 -0.65 -14.46 -21.55
N THR A 22 -0.81 -13.18 -21.85
CA THR A 22 0.31 -12.30 -22.22
C THR A 22 1.31 -12.13 -21.07
N ARG A 23 0.87 -12.09 -19.81
CA ARG A 23 1.76 -11.98 -18.64
C ARG A 23 2.50 -13.27 -18.29
N GLY A 24 1.94 -14.42 -18.68
CA GLY A 24 2.39 -15.77 -18.28
C GLY A 24 3.11 -16.55 -19.36
N SER A 25 3.03 -16.07 -20.59
CA SER A 25 3.72 -16.69 -21.72
C SER A 25 5.19 -16.35 -21.66
N VAL A 26 6.03 -17.37 -21.47
CA VAL A 26 7.48 -17.25 -21.35
C VAL A 26 8.15 -18.02 -22.48
N ILE A 27 9.22 -17.45 -23.04
CA ILE A 27 10.05 -18.12 -24.05
C ILE A 27 10.92 -19.16 -23.33
N GLN A 28 10.79 -20.42 -23.75
CA GLN A 28 11.58 -21.54 -23.25
C GLN A 28 12.46 -22.08 -24.37
N MET A 29 13.62 -22.62 -24.00
CA MET A 29 14.56 -23.25 -24.93
C MET A 29 14.42 -24.77 -24.85
N ARG A 30 14.45 -25.43 -25.99
CA ARG A 30 14.48 -26.90 -26.10
C ARG A 30 15.92 -27.40 -26.13
N SER A 31 16.09 -28.71 -26.03
CA SER A 31 17.41 -29.37 -26.10
C SER A 31 18.13 -29.15 -27.43
N ASP A 32 17.38 -28.90 -28.50
CA ASP A 32 17.88 -28.60 -29.85
C ASP A 32 18.19 -27.10 -30.06
N LEU A 33 18.24 -26.30 -28.99
CA LEU A 33 18.44 -24.83 -28.99
C LEU A 33 17.32 -24.03 -29.67
N THR A 34 16.21 -24.66 -30.08
CA THR A 34 15.06 -23.92 -30.59
C THR A 34 14.27 -23.30 -29.44
N THR A 35 13.64 -22.16 -29.69
CA THR A 35 12.82 -21.46 -28.70
C THR A 35 11.33 -21.62 -28.99
N TYR A 36 10.52 -21.70 -27.94
CA TYR A 36 9.06 -21.75 -28.06
C TYR A 36 8.39 -20.97 -26.92
N LEU A 37 7.19 -20.47 -27.19
CA LEU A 37 6.39 -19.77 -26.21
C LEU A 37 5.50 -20.77 -25.47
N SER A 38 5.60 -20.80 -24.14
CA SER A 38 4.76 -21.65 -23.29
C SER A 38 4.16 -20.85 -22.15
N TYR A 39 2.92 -21.17 -21.80
CA TYR A 39 2.22 -20.53 -20.69
C TYR A 39 2.54 -21.25 -19.38
N PHE A 40 2.90 -20.48 -18.35
CA PHE A 40 3.08 -20.98 -16.99
C PHE A 40 2.26 -20.14 -16.00
N PRO A 41 1.40 -20.75 -15.16
CA PRO A 41 0.61 -20.01 -14.18
C PRO A 41 1.49 -19.46 -13.04
N ASP A 42 2.56 -20.16 -12.66
CA ASP A 42 3.43 -19.69 -11.57
C ASP A 42 4.17 -18.40 -11.94
N THR A 43 4.51 -18.25 -13.23
CA THR A 43 5.17 -17.04 -13.72
C THR A 43 4.20 -15.85 -13.77
N THR A 44 2.92 -16.05 -14.14
CA THR A 44 1.92 -14.97 -14.07
C THR A 44 1.76 -14.48 -12.64
N GLN A 45 1.62 -15.40 -11.70
CA GLN A 45 1.41 -15.09 -10.30
C GLN A 45 2.61 -14.33 -9.73
N LYS A 46 3.82 -14.81 -9.98
CA LYS A 46 5.06 -14.14 -9.57
C LYS A 46 5.16 -12.72 -10.14
N ASN A 47 4.95 -12.56 -11.45
CA ASN A 47 4.98 -11.26 -12.12
C ASN A 47 3.90 -10.31 -11.57
N TYR A 48 2.70 -10.82 -11.29
CA TYR A 48 1.64 -10.03 -10.67
C TYR A 48 2.03 -9.55 -9.28
N GLU A 49 2.57 -10.43 -8.44
CA GLU A 49 3.00 -10.09 -7.08
C GLU A 49 4.14 -9.07 -7.06
N GLU A 50 5.13 -9.22 -7.93
CA GLU A 50 6.24 -8.28 -8.07
C GLU A 50 5.74 -6.89 -8.49
N ASN A 51 4.90 -6.82 -9.53
CA ASN A 51 4.27 -5.59 -9.96
C ASN A 51 3.38 -4.98 -8.87
N ARG A 52 2.66 -5.82 -8.12
CA ARG A 52 1.79 -5.39 -7.02
C ARG A 52 2.59 -4.82 -5.85
N ARG A 53 3.78 -5.37 -5.57
CA ARG A 53 4.74 -4.84 -4.59
C ARG A 53 5.28 -3.48 -5.06
N ALA A 54 5.66 -3.36 -6.33
CA ALA A 54 6.19 -2.11 -6.92
C ALA A 54 5.13 -1.00 -7.05
N SER A 55 3.85 -1.36 -7.25
CA SER A 55 2.74 -0.41 -7.37
C SER A 55 2.45 0.39 -6.08
N ARG A 56 3.01 -0.02 -4.93
CA ARG A 56 2.80 0.68 -3.67
C ARG A 56 3.66 1.92 -3.60
N LYS A 57 3.05 3.05 -3.25
CA LYS A 57 3.78 4.30 -2.99
C LYS A 57 4.83 4.08 -1.90
N HIS A 58 6.10 4.36 -2.21
CA HIS A 58 7.18 4.23 -1.25
C HIS A 58 6.92 5.07 0.01
N CYS A 59 7.29 4.50 1.16
CA CYS A 59 7.17 5.17 2.44
C CYS A 59 8.08 6.42 2.43
N LYS A 60 7.53 7.58 2.84
CA LYS A 60 8.29 8.85 2.87
C LYS A 60 9.26 8.96 4.05
N LEU A 61 9.44 7.88 4.83
CA LEU A 61 10.14 7.91 6.12
C LEU A 61 11.59 8.38 6.00
N GLN A 62 12.35 7.83 5.04
CA GLN A 62 13.73 8.25 4.79
C GLN A 62 13.82 9.71 4.31
N LYS A 63 12.96 10.10 3.35
CA LYS A 63 12.97 11.47 2.82
C LYS A 63 12.59 12.53 3.87
N ALA A 64 11.70 12.19 4.79
CA ALA A 64 11.23 13.07 5.86
C ALA A 64 11.96 12.84 7.20
N HIS A 65 13.18 12.28 7.18
CA HIS A 65 13.91 11.91 8.39
C HIS A 65 14.16 13.12 9.32
N ALA A 66 14.63 14.24 8.77
CA ALA A 66 14.87 15.47 9.54
C ALA A 66 13.60 15.97 10.26
N PHE A 67 12.46 15.99 9.56
CA PHE A 67 11.17 16.33 10.15
C PHE A 67 10.77 15.35 11.26
N LEU A 68 10.96 14.05 11.06
CA LEU A 68 10.60 13.02 12.04
C LEU A 68 11.47 13.09 13.29
N HIS A 69 12.77 13.38 13.15
CA HIS A 69 13.67 13.58 14.27
C HIS A 69 13.25 14.78 15.12
N TYR A 70 13.03 15.93 14.48
CA TYR A 70 12.50 17.12 15.14
C TYR A 70 11.18 16.82 15.85
N LEU A 71 10.26 16.12 15.19
CA LEU A 71 8.98 15.73 15.78
C LEU A 71 9.15 14.89 17.04
N GLN A 72 10.09 13.94 17.05
CA GLN A 72 10.39 13.12 18.22
C GLN A 72 10.95 13.97 19.37
N GLU A 73 11.92 14.84 19.10
CA GLU A 73 12.51 15.72 20.12
C GLU A 73 11.44 16.62 20.73
N GLN A 74 10.63 17.28 19.90
CA GLN A 74 9.56 18.15 20.37
C GLN A 74 8.48 17.40 21.17
N PHE A 75 8.17 16.17 20.78
CA PHE A 75 7.18 15.34 21.48
C PHE A 75 7.68 14.90 22.86
N PHE A 76 8.92 14.41 22.95
CA PHE A 76 9.47 13.89 24.20
C PHE A 76 9.99 14.97 25.15
N GLN A 77 10.62 16.03 24.64
CA GLN A 77 11.24 17.08 25.46
C GLN A 77 10.28 18.22 25.81
N GLN A 78 9.44 18.64 24.85
CA GLN A 78 8.53 19.79 25.04
C GLN A 78 7.07 19.36 25.30
N HIS A 79 6.80 18.05 25.34
CA HIS A 79 5.45 17.47 25.53
C HIS A 79 4.39 18.06 24.58
N MET A 80 4.81 18.50 23.40
CA MET A 80 3.89 19.07 22.41
C MET A 80 3.09 17.96 21.73
N SER A 81 1.81 18.23 21.47
CA SER A 81 0.98 17.30 20.68
C SER A 81 1.49 17.21 19.23
N ILE A 82 1.31 16.04 18.61
CA ILE A 82 1.70 15.81 17.21
C ILE A 82 1.04 16.82 16.27
N ASP A 83 -0.24 17.12 16.50
CA ASP A 83 -1.00 18.11 15.73
C ASP A 83 -0.41 19.53 15.87
N ALA A 84 0.04 19.92 17.06
CA ALA A 84 0.71 21.21 17.27
C ALA A 84 2.07 21.27 16.53
N ILE A 85 2.85 20.18 16.57
CA ILE A 85 4.14 20.12 15.87
C ILE A 85 3.94 20.20 14.35
N CYS A 86 3.01 19.40 13.81
CA CYS A 86 2.69 19.39 12.38
C CYS A 86 2.15 20.74 11.90
N SER A 87 1.30 21.41 12.69
CA SER A 87 0.75 22.71 12.31
C SER A 87 1.81 23.82 12.36
N ARG A 88 2.68 23.84 13.38
CA ARG A 88 3.80 24.79 13.48
C ARG A 88 4.79 24.63 12.33
N THR A 89 5.26 23.40 12.10
CA THR A 89 6.22 23.11 11.02
C THR A 89 5.67 23.41 9.63
N ALA A 90 4.36 23.22 9.41
CA ALA A 90 3.69 23.61 8.18
C ALA A 90 3.57 25.13 8.00
N ARG A 91 3.24 25.87 9.07
CA ARG A 91 3.13 27.33 9.05
C ARG A 91 4.47 27.99 8.80
N ASP A 92 5.49 27.52 9.51
CA ASP A 92 6.83 28.11 9.50
C ASP A 92 7.70 27.56 8.34
N ARG A 93 7.17 26.61 7.55
CA ARG A 93 7.83 25.95 6.41
C ARG A 93 9.25 25.44 6.73
N LEU A 94 9.41 24.86 7.92
CA LEU A 94 10.72 24.46 8.45
C LEU A 94 11.35 23.26 7.73
N PHE A 95 10.56 22.44 7.04
CA PHE A 95 11.02 21.21 6.41
C PHE A 95 10.35 20.96 5.05
N ASP A 96 11.12 20.44 4.10
CA ASP A 96 10.63 19.84 2.86
C ASP A 96 11.39 18.53 2.61
N PRO A 97 10.71 17.35 2.55
CA PRO A 97 9.26 17.15 2.58
C PRO A 97 8.66 17.12 3.99
N LEU A 98 7.52 17.80 4.14
CA LEU A 98 6.67 17.69 5.32
C LEU A 98 5.69 16.51 5.21
N LEU A 99 5.38 15.87 6.35
CA LEU A 99 4.33 14.87 6.44
C LEU A 99 3.06 15.48 7.04
N CYS A 100 1.90 15.12 6.48
CA CYS A 100 0.64 15.47 7.13
C CYS A 100 0.46 14.67 8.42
N THR A 101 -0.28 15.22 9.38
CA THR A 101 -0.52 14.61 10.69
C THR A 101 -1.05 13.18 10.59
N LYS A 102 -1.96 12.92 9.64
CA LYS A 102 -2.49 11.58 9.38
C LYS A 102 -1.39 10.58 9.00
N THR A 103 -0.38 11.01 8.25
CA THR A 103 0.75 10.15 7.88
C THR A 103 1.60 9.82 9.10
N VAL A 104 1.85 10.80 9.98
CA VAL A 104 2.58 10.57 11.23
C VAL A 104 1.83 9.58 12.12
N TYR A 105 0.53 9.79 12.35
CA TYR A 105 -0.31 8.84 13.11
C TYR A 105 -0.33 7.44 12.49
N ASN A 106 -0.35 7.32 11.16
CA ASN A 106 -0.26 6.03 10.48
C ASN A 106 1.10 5.36 10.71
N TYR A 107 2.21 6.11 10.78
CA TYR A 107 3.53 5.56 11.08
C TYR A 107 3.61 5.08 12.54
N ILE A 108 3.06 5.83 13.48
CA ILE A 108 2.95 5.41 14.89
C ILE A 108 2.10 4.14 15.02
N ALA A 109 0.95 4.10 14.35
CA ALA A 109 0.07 2.93 14.36
C ALA A 109 0.75 1.66 13.80
N LYS A 110 1.68 1.83 12.85
CA LYS A 110 2.47 0.75 12.26
C LYS A 110 3.75 0.42 13.05
N GLY A 111 4.03 1.13 14.16
CA GLY A 111 5.28 0.95 14.92
C GLY A 111 6.53 1.42 14.17
N MET A 112 6.38 2.31 13.18
CA MET A 112 7.50 2.85 12.39
C MET A 112 8.22 4.02 13.07
N LEU A 113 7.69 4.48 14.20
CA LEU A 113 8.25 5.56 15.02
C LEU A 113 8.38 5.06 16.46
N PRO A 114 9.33 5.60 17.25
CA PRO A 114 9.52 5.23 18.66
C PRO A 114 8.35 5.66 19.55
N ILE A 115 7.56 6.63 19.12
CA ILE A 115 6.31 7.04 19.77
C ILE A 115 5.30 5.90 19.64
N LYS A 116 4.78 5.40 20.75
CA LYS A 116 3.82 4.31 20.83
C LYS A 116 2.39 4.85 20.98
N ASN A 117 1.40 4.00 20.69
CA ASN A 117 0.00 4.36 20.90
C ASN A 117 -0.34 4.66 22.37
N ILE A 118 0.43 4.10 23.33
CA ILE A 118 0.27 4.36 24.77
C ILE A 118 0.67 5.79 25.16
N ASP A 119 1.60 6.39 24.41
CA ASP A 119 2.09 7.75 24.64
C ASP A 119 1.08 8.80 24.13
N LEU A 120 0.02 8.35 23.45
CA LEU A 120 -1.03 9.17 22.86
C LEU A 120 -2.30 9.11 23.73
N PRO A 121 -2.45 9.97 24.76
CA PRO A 121 -3.52 9.84 25.75
C PRO A 121 -4.92 9.93 25.13
N GLN A 122 -5.10 10.76 24.09
CA GLN A 122 -6.38 10.84 23.38
C GLN A 122 -6.72 9.55 22.62
N ARG A 123 -5.73 8.80 22.15
CA ARG A 123 -5.93 7.58 21.38
C ARG A 123 -6.33 6.41 22.27
N VAL A 124 -5.78 6.35 23.49
CA VAL A 124 -6.17 5.37 24.50
C VAL A 124 -7.58 5.64 25.03
N ARG A 125 -7.95 6.92 25.24
CA ARG A 125 -9.26 7.30 25.80
C ARG A 125 -10.45 7.07 24.86
N ARG A 126 -10.25 7.14 23.54
CA ARG A 126 -11.36 7.02 22.57
C ARG A 126 -11.78 5.57 22.41
N LYS A 127 -13.07 5.27 22.66
CA LYS A 127 -13.66 3.97 22.32
C LYS A 127 -13.67 3.78 20.80
N ASN A 128 -13.02 2.72 20.33
CA ASN A 128 -13.11 2.30 18.94
C ASN A 128 -14.43 1.56 18.72
N THR A 129 -15.54 2.29 18.57
CA THR A 129 -16.80 1.66 18.16
C THR A 129 -16.69 1.31 16.67
N PRO A 130 -16.68 0.03 16.27
CA PRO A 130 -16.67 -0.33 14.86
C PRO A 130 -17.92 0.25 14.22
N LYS A 131 -17.75 1.00 13.12
CA LYS A 131 -18.90 1.39 12.29
C LYS A 131 -19.53 0.10 11.77
N GLN A 132 -20.78 -0.18 12.14
CA GLN A 132 -21.51 -1.28 11.55
C GLN A 132 -21.47 -1.15 10.02
N ALA A 133 -21.08 -2.24 9.34
CA ALA A 133 -21.10 -2.29 7.89
C ALA A 133 -22.54 -2.07 7.45
N LYS A 134 -22.80 -1.04 6.63
CA LYS A 134 -24.11 -0.84 6.04
C LYS A 134 -24.38 -2.02 5.10
N THR A 135 -25.21 -2.96 5.52
CA THR A 135 -25.76 -4.05 4.69
C THR A 135 -26.84 -3.49 3.75
N GLY A 136 -26.48 -2.52 2.91
CA GLY A 136 -27.30 -2.10 1.79
C GLY A 136 -26.89 -2.89 0.56
N LYS A 137 -27.77 -3.75 0.03
CA LYS A 137 -27.55 -4.37 -1.29
C LYS A 137 -27.39 -3.25 -2.33
N PRO A 138 -26.33 -3.24 -3.16
CA PRO A 138 -26.25 -2.29 -4.26
C PRO A 138 -27.40 -2.60 -5.24
N ARG A 139 -28.27 -1.61 -5.46
CA ARG A 139 -29.28 -1.67 -6.52
C ARG A 139 -28.57 -1.35 -7.84
N PHE A 140 -28.10 -2.36 -8.54
CA PHE A 140 -27.80 -2.24 -9.95
C PHE A 140 -29.12 -2.38 -10.72
N GLY A 141 -29.50 -1.31 -11.41
CA GLY A 141 -30.54 -1.31 -12.46
C GLY A 141 -29.90 -1.33 -13.82
#